data_AF-A0A3M1P6U5-F1
#
_entry.id   AF-A0A3M1P6U5-F1
#
_cell.length_a   1.000
_cell.length_b   1.000
_cell.length_c   1.000
_cell.angle_alpha   90.00
_cell.angle_beta   90.00
_cell.angle_gamma   90.00
#
_symmetry.space_group_name_H-M   'P 1'
#
loop_
_entity.id
_entity.type
_entity.pdbx_description
1 polymer ?
#
loop_
_entity_poly.entity_id
_entity_poly.type
_entity_poly.pdbx_seq_one_letter_code
_entity_poly.pdbx_strand_id
1 'polypeptide(L)'
;MADDLQQDKTQSPVTRKSMSRIFIGSILVGLACGVIGLLIGATIGGNMAGDFRFAGNRGYEATGVLGALSGLLVGVVGGAIALTCLPRKNKPS
;
A
#
# COMPACT_ATOMS: atom_id res chain seq x y z
N MET A 1 -2.78 48.76 -1.40
CA MET A 1 -3.21 48.03 -2.60
C MET A 1 -2.10 47.16 -3.23
N ALA A 2 -0.93 47.03 -2.60
CA ALA A 2 0.09 46.04 -2.98
C ALA A 2 0.32 44.95 -1.91
N ASP A 3 -0.24 45.11 -0.70
CA ASP A 3 -0.04 44.19 0.42
C ASP A 3 -1.02 43.01 0.45
N ASP A 4 -2.09 43.04 -0.35
CA ASP A 4 -3.11 41.97 -0.40
C ASP A 4 -2.70 40.76 -1.27
N LEU A 5 -1.57 40.83 -1.99
CA LEU A 5 -1.08 39.74 -2.84
C LEU A 5 -0.10 38.77 -2.15
N GLN A 6 0.20 38.97 -0.87
CA GLN A 6 1.16 38.14 -0.12
C GLN A 6 0.50 37.09 0.78
N GLN A 7 -0.84 37.07 0.93
CA GLN A 7 -1.52 36.24 1.93
C GLN A 7 -2.15 34.92 1.44
N ASP A 8 -1.83 34.43 0.23
CA ASP A 8 -2.40 33.15 -0.28
C ASP A 8 -1.42 31.95 -0.31
N LYS A 9 -0.25 32.03 0.33
CA LYS A 9 0.65 30.86 0.43
C LYS A 9 0.97 30.46 1.85
N THR A 10 -0.02 30.60 2.72
CA THR A 10 -0.13 29.83 3.96
C THR A 10 -0.48 28.38 3.61
N GLN A 11 0.47 27.66 2.98
CA GLN A 11 0.49 26.21 3.10
C GLN A 11 0.60 25.89 4.58
N SER A 12 -0.54 25.57 5.20
CA SER A 12 -0.62 25.30 6.62
C SER A 12 0.41 24.21 6.98
N PRO A 13 1.22 24.42 8.03
CA PRO A 13 2.36 23.55 8.38
C PRO A 13 1.97 22.12 8.83
N VAL A 14 0.70 21.75 8.70
CA VAL A 14 0.13 20.48 9.15
C VAL A 14 0.33 19.35 8.11
N THR A 15 0.59 19.68 6.83
CA THR A 15 0.18 18.76 5.74
C THR A 15 1.30 17.88 5.15
N ARG A 16 2.59 18.25 5.21
CA ARG A 16 3.65 17.51 4.50
C ARG A 16 4.23 16.31 5.28
N LYS A 17 4.45 16.47 6.60
CA LYS A 17 5.07 15.42 7.43
C LYS A 17 4.15 14.24 7.71
N SER A 18 2.83 14.47 7.80
CA SER A 18 1.89 13.37 8.02
C SER A 18 1.64 12.57 6.74
N MET A 19 1.64 13.21 5.57
CA MET A 19 1.42 12.52 4.30
C MET A 19 2.54 11.54 4.00
N SER A 20 3.80 11.94 4.25
CA SER A 20 4.96 11.07 4.07
C SER A 20 4.91 9.81 4.95
N ARG A 21 4.46 9.93 6.20
CA ARG A 21 4.33 8.77 7.10
C ARG A 21 3.24 7.81 6.64
N ILE A 22 2.11 8.33 6.19
CA ILE A 22 1.01 7.51 5.66
C ILE A 22 1.49 6.76 4.42
N PHE A 23 2.16 7.46 3.50
CA PHE A 23 2.68 6.88 2.27
C PHE A 23 3.71 5.77 2.52
N ILE A 24 4.70 6.02 3.38
CA ILE A 24 5.71 5.02 3.75
C ILE A 24 5.04 3.83 4.46
N GLY A 25 4.14 4.10 5.41
CA GLY A 25 3.41 3.06 6.13
C GLY A 25 2.57 2.19 5.20
N SER A 26 1.83 2.78 4.25
CA SER A 26 1.01 2.02 3.30
C SER A 26 1.85 1.16 2.37
N ILE A 27 3.04 1.63 1.96
CA ILE A 27 3.96 0.83 1.14
C ILE A 27 4.48 -0.37 1.94
N LEU A 28 4.87 -0.17 3.20
CA LEU A 28 5.37 -1.27 4.04
C LEU A 28 4.31 -2.35 4.28
N VAL A 29 3.08 -1.94 4.58
CA VAL A 29 1.94 -2.86 4.70
C VAL A 29 1.66 -3.56 3.37
N GLY A 30 1.69 -2.81 2.27
CA GLY A 30 1.58 -3.32 0.90
C GLY A 30 2.60 -4.41 0.59
N LEU A 31 3.87 -4.18 0.88
CA LEU A 31 4.94 -5.16 0.66
C LEU A 31 4.74 -6.43 1.50
N ALA A 32 4.38 -6.29 2.78
CA ALA A 32 4.11 -7.44 3.64
C ALA A 32 2.92 -8.27 3.11
N CYS A 33 1.81 -7.63 2.76
CA CYS A 33 0.67 -8.31 2.14
C CYS A 33 1.01 -8.90 0.76
N GLY A 34 1.88 -8.26 -0.02
CA GLY A 34 2.38 -8.79 -1.28
C GLY A 34 3.16 -10.09 -1.10
N VAL A 35 4.05 -10.17 -0.10
CA VAL A 35 4.77 -11.42 0.21
C VAL A 35 3.80 -12.52 0.65
N ILE A 36 2.83 -12.20 1.52
CA ILE A 36 1.81 -13.17 1.96
C ILE A 36 0.98 -13.64 0.75
N GLY A 37 0.54 -12.72 -0.09
CA GLY A 37 -0.20 -13.01 -1.31
C GLY A 37 0.60 -13.88 -2.28
N LEU A 38 1.91 -13.64 -2.41
CA LEU A 38 2.80 -14.49 -3.20
C LEU A 38 2.80 -15.93 -2.68
N LEU A 39 3.00 -16.12 -1.38
CA LEU A 39 3.06 -17.46 -0.78
C LEU A 39 1.72 -18.20 -0.95
N ILE A 40 0.60 -17.52 -0.72
CA ILE A 40 -0.73 -18.10 -0.92
C ILE A 40 -0.95 -18.45 -2.39
N GLY A 41 -0.69 -17.49 -3.29
CA GLY A 41 -0.86 -17.67 -4.73
C GLY A 41 -0.01 -18.81 -5.25
N ALA A 42 1.25 -18.88 -4.86
CA ALA A 42 2.17 -19.92 -5.31
C ALA A 42 1.78 -21.30 -4.77
N THR A 43 1.30 -21.39 -3.52
CA THR A 43 0.74 -22.64 -2.97
C THR A 43 -0.48 -23.11 -3.75
N ILE A 44 -1.38 -22.20 -4.15
CA ILE A 44 -2.54 -22.53 -4.98
C ILE A 44 -2.09 -23.00 -6.38
N GLY A 45 -1.12 -22.32 -7.00
CA GLY A 45 -0.60 -22.69 -8.32
C GLY A 45 0.16 -24.00 -8.35
N GLY A 46 0.88 -24.32 -7.28
CA GLY A 46 1.61 -25.59 -7.16
C GLY A 46 0.66 -26.79 -7.00
N ASN A 47 -0.49 -26.59 -6.36
CA ASN A 47 -1.39 -27.68 -5.98
C ASN A 47 -2.64 -27.79 -6.86
N MET A 48 -3.35 -26.67 -7.08
CA MET A 48 -4.68 -26.66 -7.70
C MET A 48 -4.66 -26.17 -9.15
N ALA A 49 -3.69 -25.32 -9.50
CA ALA A 49 -3.65 -24.63 -10.79
C ALA A 49 -2.31 -24.83 -11.52
N GLY A 50 -1.74 -26.04 -11.49
CA GLY A 50 -0.44 -26.35 -12.07
C GLY A 50 -0.32 -26.09 -13.58
N ASP A 51 -1.45 -26.11 -14.31
CA ASP A 51 -1.49 -25.85 -15.75
C ASP A 51 -1.80 -24.41 -16.10
N PHE A 52 -2.16 -23.58 -15.11
CA PHE A 52 -2.46 -22.18 -15.33
C PHE A 52 -1.22 -21.44 -15.83
N ARG A 53 -1.40 -20.57 -16.83
CA ARG A 53 -0.30 -19.80 -17.43
C ARG A 53 -0.62 -18.31 -17.37
N PHE A 54 0.37 -17.52 -16.98
CA PHE A 54 0.26 -16.08 -16.92
C PHE A 54 1.62 -15.43 -17.14
N ALA A 55 1.68 -14.42 -17.99
CA ALA A 55 2.90 -13.67 -18.31
C ALA A 55 4.11 -14.55 -18.72
N GLY A 56 3.87 -15.69 -19.38
CA GLY A 56 4.90 -16.66 -19.76
C GLY A 56 5.26 -17.69 -18.69
N ASN A 57 4.81 -17.48 -17.45
CA ASN A 57 5.04 -18.38 -16.33
C ASN A 57 3.90 -19.40 -16.22
N ARG A 58 4.13 -20.49 -15.48
CA ARG A 58 3.15 -21.58 -15.28
C ARG A 58 2.98 -21.95 -13.81
N GLY A 59 1.78 -22.38 -13.45
CA GLY A 59 1.45 -22.97 -12.16
C GLY A 59 1.84 -22.08 -11.00
N TYR A 60 2.69 -22.61 -10.12
CA TYR A 60 3.26 -21.96 -8.94
C TYR A 60 3.73 -20.52 -9.19
N GLU A 61 4.47 -20.28 -10.27
CA GLU A 61 5.03 -18.96 -10.55
C GLU A 61 3.97 -17.98 -11.06
N ALA A 62 3.08 -18.45 -11.94
CA ALA A 62 2.02 -17.64 -12.54
C ALA A 62 1.06 -17.12 -11.47
N THR A 63 0.56 -18.01 -10.62
CA THR A 63 -0.37 -17.65 -9.54
C THR A 63 0.34 -16.97 -8.38
N GLY A 64 1.63 -17.25 -8.15
CA GLY A 64 2.45 -16.53 -7.18
C GLY A 64 2.59 -15.05 -7.53
N VAL A 65 2.84 -14.72 -8.80
CA VAL A 65 2.87 -13.33 -9.28
C VAL A 65 1.51 -12.65 -9.12
N LEU A 66 0.42 -13.33 -9.50
CA LEU A 66 -0.93 -12.79 -9.30
C LEU A 66 -1.27 -12.57 -7.83
N GLY A 67 -0.91 -13.53 -6.98
CA GLY A 67 -1.06 -13.44 -5.54
C GLY A 67 -0.29 -12.25 -4.96
N ALA A 68 0.96 -12.05 -5.39
CA ALA A 68 1.77 -10.92 -4.99
C ALA A 68 1.14 -9.57 -5.37
N LEU A 69 0.66 -9.45 -6.61
CA LEU A 69 0.01 -8.24 -7.11
C LEU A 69 -1.28 -7.94 -6.34
N SER A 70 -2.13 -8.95 -6.13
CA SER A 70 -3.36 -8.80 -5.36
C SER A 70 -3.09 -8.42 -3.89
N GLY A 71 -2.11 -9.07 -3.26
CA GLY A 71 -1.70 -8.79 -1.89
C GLY A 71 -1.15 -7.39 -1.73
N LEU A 72 -0.30 -6.94 -2.67
CA LEU A 72 0.23 -5.58 -2.66
C LEU A 72 -0.88 -4.55 -2.81
N LEU A 73 -1.80 -4.75 -3.75
CA LEU A 73 -2.93 -3.84 -3.97
C LEU A 73 -3.77 -3.71 -2.69
N VAL A 74 -4.16 -4.84 -2.10
CA VAL A 74 -4.97 -4.86 -0.87
C VAL A 74 -4.22 -4.24 0.30
N GLY A 75 -2.94 -4.53 0.47
CA GLY A 75 -2.13 -3.99 1.57
C GLY A 75 -1.87 -2.48 1.45
N VAL A 76 -1.64 -1.96 0.24
CA VAL A 76 -1.47 -0.52 0.03
C VAL A 76 -2.77 0.22 0.31
N VAL A 77 -3.90 -0.24 -0.26
CA VAL A 77 -5.21 0.40 -0.08
C VAL A 77 -5.66 0.29 1.38
N GLY A 78 -5.61 -0.91 1.96
CA GLY A 78 -5.97 -1.14 3.35
C GLY A 78 -5.06 -0.41 4.33
N GLY A 79 -3.75 -0.38 4.07
CA GLY A 79 -2.79 0.37 4.87
C GLY A 79 -3.01 1.88 4.82
N ALA A 80 -3.31 2.43 3.64
CA ALA A 80 -3.64 3.84 3.49
C ALA A 80 -4.92 4.22 4.27
N ILE A 81 -5.98 3.41 4.14
CA ILE A 81 -7.25 3.61 4.87
C ILE A 81 -7.03 3.49 6.38
N ALA A 82 -6.32 2.46 6.83
CA ALA A 82 -6.05 2.28 8.26
C ALA A 82 -5.26 3.47 8.82
N LEU A 83 -4.20 3.92 8.14
CA LEU A 83 -3.37 5.02 8.61
C LEU A 83 -4.07 6.39 8.57
N THR A 84 -5.09 6.58 7.74
CA THR A 84 -5.91 7.80 7.71
C THR A 84 -7.06 7.76 8.72
N CYS A 85 -7.61 6.58 9.02
CA CYS A 85 -8.73 6.41 9.95
C CYS A 85 -8.32 6.19 11.42
N LEU A 86 -7.05 5.87 11.70
CA LEU A 86 -6.61 5.63 13.07
C LEU A 86 -6.60 6.92 13.92
N PRO A 87 -7.19 6.92 15.13
CA PRO A 87 -7.19 8.08 16.02
C PRO A 87 -5.76 8.41 16.44
N ARG A 88 -5.31 9.64 16.14
CA ARG A 88 -3.99 10.12 16.59
C ARG A 88 -3.99 10.23 18.11
N LYS A 89 -3.25 9.35 18.78
CA LYS A 89 -3.00 9.46 20.22
C LYS A 89 -2.09 10.68 20.47
N ASN A 90 -2.65 11.78 20.99
CA ASN A 90 -1.87 12.95 21.40
C ASN A 90 -1.00 12.57 22.61
N LYS A 91 0.30 12.89 22.57
CA LYS A 91 1.16 12.77 23.75
C LYS A 91 0.76 13.87 24.74
N PRO A 92 0.50 13.56 26.03
CA PRO A 92 0.42 14.60 27.05
C PRO A 92 1.78 15.27 27.16
N SER A 93 1.76 16.61 27.13
CA SER A 93 2.90 17.52 27.32
C SER A 93 3.49 17.40 28.71
#